data_AF-A0A9W6ZTL5-F1
#
_entry.id   AF-A0A9W6ZTL5-F1
#
_cell.length_a   1.000
_cell.length_b   1.000
_cell.length_c   1.000
_cell.angle_alpha   90.00
_cell.angle_beta   90.00
_cell.angle_gamma   90.00
#
_symmetry.space_group_name_H-M   'P 1'
#
loop_
_entity.id
_entity.type
_entity.pdbx_description
1 polymer ?
#
loop_
_entity_poly.entity_id
_entity_poly.type
_entity_poly.pdbx_seq_one_letter_code
_entity_poly.pdbx_strand_id
1 'polypeptide(L)'
;MNLSITLLLLQVSLTLAVQKVVSRDFDVTKINEWPMIYAHDALTGQLDQTSSPFHVFQAAAARTQDGTLVEQARCGARAFDIRPYLQADGLMVGHHGTAVVEDVSLEEELKGLIEWNQQHPSEFVLLTRQGCDSESALSCDEKLAEIYDRLGIVTAGINNLFVNDADGVKTHMTVNQVRELAGGEGMPLNMISNAFATNYEEGDGTCYMFTTLDEFLDFDSVLLDNVPAEETADSSPYPFPLQPIQDVVNDVIETVGQTPVGISCYAWPGMSDMRGEQLDKWNEMALDPTSKSWYMEKPFYKADGHWQYTTESMVLMFMHASSIRWDSQRSGQNKYIAKLIREGGAPDGLNLLGLDFVCEDGQDVKDAIEDVLLEKANIVDVFSQYMNGAVDGLKNGELKYTVPTGVMGLALLGCFICCCRSNPCAEYSRLRREWSKNFLSFDSFAQEREKKAKKQEMAAMKASQREHKKHHKHHKKQHHNDNDEKRHLKVDIV
;
A
#
# COMPACT_ATOMS: atom_id res chain seq x y z
N MET A 1 -1.46 43.39 -27.26
CA MET A 1 -1.39 42.01 -27.79
C MET A 1 -0.14 41.26 -27.32
N ASN A 2 1.07 41.80 -27.48
CA ASN A 2 2.30 41.04 -27.13
C ASN A 2 2.41 40.62 -25.66
N LEU A 3 2.01 41.47 -24.71
CA LEU A 3 2.09 41.14 -23.28
C LEU A 3 1.17 39.97 -22.88
N SER A 4 -0.03 39.89 -23.47
CA SER A 4 -1.00 38.81 -23.18
C SER A 4 -0.54 37.47 -23.72
N ILE A 5 0.12 37.44 -24.88
CA ILE A 5 0.68 36.21 -25.45
C ILE A 5 1.86 35.73 -24.60
N THR A 6 2.73 36.63 -24.14
CA THR A 6 3.85 36.27 -23.26
C THR A 6 3.37 35.74 -21.91
N LEU A 7 2.35 36.35 -21.30
CA LEU A 7 1.78 35.84 -20.05
C LEU A 7 1.16 34.45 -20.22
N LEU A 8 0.42 34.23 -21.31
CA LEU A 8 -0.18 32.93 -21.62
C LEU A 8 0.89 31.84 -21.80
N LEU A 9 1.94 32.14 -22.56
CA LEU A 9 3.06 31.22 -22.76
C LEU A 9 3.81 30.92 -21.45
N LEU A 10 3.98 31.92 -20.58
CA LEU A 10 4.61 31.74 -19.28
C LEU A 10 3.75 30.86 -18.37
N GLN A 11 2.43 31.08 -18.36
CA GLN A 11 1.50 30.29 -17.58
C GLN A 11 1.46 28.84 -18.06
N VAL A 12 1.38 28.60 -19.37
CA VAL A 12 1.47 27.25 -19.95
C VAL A 12 2.80 26.58 -19.62
N SER A 13 3.93 27.30 -19.72
CA SER A 13 5.25 26.74 -19.38
C SER A 13 5.36 26.39 -17.90
N LEU A 14 4.81 27.22 -17.01
CA LEU A 14 4.80 26.96 -15.57
C LEU A 14 3.87 25.79 -15.24
N THR A 15 2.70 25.69 -15.86
CA THR A 15 1.79 24.55 -15.68
C THR A 15 2.45 23.25 -16.17
N LEU A 16 3.13 23.27 -17.32
CA LEU A 16 3.87 22.10 -17.82
C LEU A 16 5.07 21.75 -16.93
N ALA A 17 5.78 22.74 -16.38
CA ALA A 17 6.90 22.51 -15.47
C ALA A 17 6.41 21.96 -14.12
N VAL A 18 5.32 22.48 -13.58
CA VAL A 18 4.68 21.95 -12.37
C VAL A 18 4.15 20.55 -12.65
N GLN A 19 3.45 20.32 -13.76
CA GLN A 19 3.03 18.97 -14.15
C GLN A 19 4.22 18.02 -14.27
N LYS A 20 5.37 18.47 -14.79
CA LYS A 20 6.57 17.64 -14.92
C LYS A 20 7.26 17.34 -13.58
N VAL A 21 7.27 18.28 -12.64
CA VAL A 21 7.86 18.05 -11.30
C VAL A 21 6.91 17.25 -10.41
N VAL A 22 5.61 17.38 -10.64
CA VAL A 22 4.61 16.61 -9.91
C VAL A 22 4.38 15.23 -10.53
N SER A 23 4.55 15.10 -11.85
CA SER A 23 4.63 13.80 -12.50
C SER A 23 5.91 13.15 -12.01
N ARG A 24 5.76 12.15 -11.15
CA ARG A 24 6.78 11.24 -10.66
C ARG A 24 7.92 11.06 -11.70
N ASP A 25 8.99 11.83 -11.57
CA ASP A 25 10.05 11.89 -12.57
C ASP A 25 11.04 10.77 -12.25
N PHE A 26 11.14 9.81 -13.17
CA PHE A 26 11.98 8.62 -12.98
C PHE A 26 13.44 8.97 -12.70
N ASP A 27 13.94 10.09 -13.21
CA ASP A 27 15.34 10.48 -13.04
C ASP A 27 15.66 11.02 -11.64
N VAL A 28 14.66 11.42 -10.87
CA VAL A 28 14.85 12.07 -9.56
C VAL A 28 14.13 11.37 -8.43
N THR A 29 12.98 10.74 -8.68
CA THR A 29 12.23 10.03 -7.65
C THR A 29 12.94 8.72 -7.32
N LYS A 30 13.26 8.53 -6.05
CA LYS A 30 13.83 7.26 -5.58
C LYS A 30 12.79 6.16 -5.62
N ILE A 31 13.24 4.93 -5.83
CA ILE A 31 12.34 3.79 -5.87
C ILE A 31 11.58 3.57 -4.55
N ASN A 32 12.19 3.90 -3.41
CA ASN A 32 11.55 3.82 -2.10
C ASN A 32 10.57 4.97 -1.82
N GLU A 33 10.52 5.98 -2.69
CA GLU A 33 9.60 7.12 -2.65
C GLU A 33 8.52 7.01 -3.76
N TRP A 34 8.52 5.90 -4.53
CA TRP A 34 7.62 5.70 -5.66
C TRP A 34 6.39 4.86 -5.24
N PRO A 35 5.21 5.47 -5.04
CA PRO A 35 4.06 4.74 -4.54
C PRO A 35 3.37 3.92 -5.64
N MET A 36 3.08 2.67 -5.33
CA MET A 36 2.46 1.70 -6.23
C MET A 36 1.34 0.97 -5.51
N ILE A 37 0.27 0.68 -6.27
CA ILE A 37 -0.67 -0.36 -5.89
C ILE A 37 0.01 -1.70 -6.14
N TYR A 38 0.02 -2.52 -5.10
CA TYR A 38 0.57 -3.87 -5.07
C TYR A 38 -0.59 -4.86 -5.13
N ALA A 39 -0.69 -5.62 -6.21
CA ALA A 39 -1.67 -6.70 -6.33
C ALA A 39 -1.23 -7.88 -5.46
N HIS A 40 -1.96 -8.11 -4.36
CA HIS A 40 -1.71 -9.23 -3.44
C HIS A 40 -2.12 -10.55 -4.09
N ASP A 41 -1.26 -11.57 -4.01
CA ASP A 41 -1.45 -12.88 -4.64
C ASP A 41 -1.93 -12.77 -6.10
N ALA A 42 -1.18 -12.00 -6.91
CA ALA A 42 -1.61 -11.46 -8.19
C ALA A 42 -2.06 -12.52 -9.21
N LEU A 43 -1.48 -13.71 -9.18
CA LEU A 43 -1.80 -14.77 -10.14
C LEU A 43 -3.10 -15.52 -9.81
N THR A 44 -3.69 -15.28 -8.65
CA THR A 44 -4.91 -16.01 -8.23
C THR A 44 -6.16 -15.58 -9.00
N GLY A 45 -6.10 -14.49 -9.78
CA GLY A 45 -7.18 -14.11 -10.69
C GLY A 45 -7.48 -15.16 -11.77
N GLN A 46 -6.56 -16.11 -11.96
CA GLN A 46 -6.68 -17.28 -12.85
C GLN A 46 -7.13 -18.55 -12.12
N LEU A 47 -7.43 -18.48 -10.82
CA LEU A 47 -8.14 -19.55 -10.10
C LEU A 47 -9.61 -19.53 -10.57
N ASP A 48 -9.85 -20.00 -11.78
CA ASP A 48 -11.18 -20.31 -12.27
C ASP A 48 -11.47 -21.81 -12.15
N GLN A 49 -12.77 -22.08 -12.03
CA GLN A 49 -13.39 -23.27 -11.46
C GLN A 49 -12.81 -24.59 -11.99
N THR A 50 -11.80 -25.07 -11.28
CA THR A 50 -11.40 -26.47 -11.24
C THR A 50 -12.64 -27.38 -11.22
N SER A 51 -12.60 -28.51 -11.91
CA SER A 51 -13.75 -29.43 -11.99
C SER A 51 -14.15 -30.11 -10.66
N SER A 52 -13.36 -29.94 -9.59
CA SER A 52 -13.64 -30.52 -8.27
C SER A 52 -14.34 -29.50 -7.35
N PRO A 53 -15.48 -29.86 -6.73
CA PRO A 53 -16.17 -29.01 -5.75
C PRO A 53 -15.27 -28.56 -4.58
N PHE A 54 -14.33 -29.40 -4.13
CA PHE A 54 -13.40 -29.03 -3.06
C PHE A 54 -12.46 -27.90 -3.50
N HIS A 55 -12.00 -27.96 -4.75
CA HIS A 55 -11.13 -26.94 -5.32
C HIS A 55 -11.90 -25.65 -5.68
N VAL A 56 -13.21 -25.71 -5.95
CA VAL A 56 -14.04 -24.50 -6.12
C VAL A 56 -14.06 -23.64 -4.85
N PHE A 57 -14.26 -24.25 -3.67
CA PHE A 57 -14.25 -23.52 -2.41
C PHE A 57 -12.85 -23.00 -2.07
N GLN A 58 -11.85 -23.85 -2.23
CA GLN A 58 -10.45 -23.46 -2.01
C GLN A 58 -10.05 -22.30 -2.93
N ALA A 59 -10.47 -22.34 -4.20
CA ALA A 59 -10.27 -21.25 -5.15
C ALA A 59 -11.00 -19.99 -4.72
N ALA A 60 -12.27 -20.06 -4.29
CA ALA A 60 -13.00 -18.89 -3.77
C ALA A 60 -12.32 -18.27 -2.53
N ALA A 61 -11.78 -19.13 -1.64
CA ALA A 61 -11.09 -18.71 -0.43
C ALA A 61 -9.65 -18.23 -0.64
N ALA A 62 -9.02 -18.58 -1.76
CA ALA A 62 -7.65 -18.22 -2.08
C ALA A 62 -7.53 -17.16 -3.18
N ARG A 63 -8.60 -16.91 -3.94
CA ARG A 63 -8.63 -15.94 -5.04
C ARG A 63 -8.76 -14.52 -4.51
N THR A 64 -7.67 -13.78 -4.63
CA THR A 64 -7.55 -12.38 -4.21
C THR A 64 -7.76 -11.40 -5.35
N GLN A 65 -7.52 -11.80 -6.60
CA GLN A 65 -7.63 -10.94 -7.78
C GLN A 65 -8.67 -11.45 -8.79
N ASP A 66 -8.90 -10.64 -9.82
CA ASP A 66 -9.57 -11.04 -11.05
C ASP A 66 -8.66 -10.78 -12.25
N GLY A 67 -8.78 -11.65 -13.25
CA GLY A 67 -8.12 -11.46 -14.53
C GLY A 67 -6.61 -11.68 -14.50
N THR A 68 -6.00 -11.37 -15.63
CA THR A 68 -4.57 -11.50 -15.92
C THR A 68 -3.77 -10.39 -15.23
N LEU A 69 -2.44 -10.53 -15.16
CA LEU A 69 -1.56 -9.46 -14.69
C LEU A 69 -1.72 -8.17 -15.50
N VAL A 70 -2.00 -8.28 -16.80
CA VAL A 70 -2.24 -7.14 -17.70
C VAL A 70 -3.54 -6.41 -17.35
N GLU A 71 -4.60 -7.15 -17.03
CA GLU A 71 -5.87 -6.55 -16.60
C GLU A 71 -5.71 -5.82 -15.28
N GLN A 72 -5.02 -6.43 -14.31
CA GLN A 72 -4.66 -5.80 -13.05
C GLN A 72 -3.82 -4.53 -13.25
N ALA A 73 -2.87 -4.53 -14.21
CA ALA A 73 -2.10 -3.34 -14.57
C ALA A 73 -3.01 -2.23 -15.13
N ARG A 74 -3.99 -2.57 -15.98
CA ARG A 74 -4.99 -1.60 -16.48
C ARG A 74 -5.85 -1.03 -15.36
N CYS A 75 -6.08 -1.80 -14.29
CA CYS A 75 -6.79 -1.38 -13.09
C CYS A 75 -5.94 -0.55 -12.11
N GLY A 76 -4.66 -0.31 -12.42
CA GLY A 76 -3.78 0.58 -11.66
C GLY A 76 -2.68 -0.11 -10.87
N ALA A 77 -2.64 -1.45 -10.82
CA ALA A 77 -1.55 -2.18 -10.18
C ALA A 77 -0.22 -1.92 -10.90
N ARG A 78 0.84 -1.69 -10.13
CA ARG A 78 2.22 -1.49 -10.63
C ARG A 78 3.24 -2.34 -9.89
N ALA A 79 2.84 -2.98 -8.79
CA ALA A 79 3.59 -4.05 -8.16
C ALA A 79 2.73 -5.32 -8.09
N PHE A 80 3.35 -6.49 -8.22
CA PHE A 80 2.63 -7.76 -8.28
C PHE A 80 3.30 -8.80 -7.37
N ASP A 81 2.52 -9.39 -6.46
CA ASP A 81 2.92 -10.57 -5.68
C ASP A 81 2.74 -11.82 -6.52
N ILE A 82 3.83 -12.34 -7.08
CA ILE A 82 3.82 -13.62 -7.75
C ILE A 82 4.32 -14.70 -6.80
N ARG A 83 3.53 -15.77 -6.70
CA ARG A 83 3.87 -16.97 -5.94
C ARG A 83 3.92 -18.14 -6.90
N PRO A 84 5.10 -18.47 -7.44
CA PRO A 84 5.22 -19.51 -8.46
C PRO A 84 5.05 -20.91 -7.89
N TYR A 85 4.47 -21.80 -8.68
CA TYR A 85 4.31 -23.21 -8.37
C TYR A 85 4.72 -24.06 -9.58
N LEU A 86 5.58 -25.04 -9.39
CA LEU A 86 6.02 -25.95 -10.43
C LEU A 86 5.24 -27.27 -10.38
N GLN A 87 4.33 -27.45 -11.33
CA GLN A 87 3.55 -28.68 -11.45
C GLN A 87 4.42 -29.88 -11.87
N ALA A 88 3.91 -31.09 -11.64
CA ALA A 88 4.62 -32.34 -11.93
C ALA A 88 5.01 -32.50 -13.42
N ASP A 89 4.25 -31.92 -14.35
CA ASP A 89 4.51 -31.96 -15.79
C ASP A 89 5.54 -30.92 -16.26
N GLY A 90 6.01 -30.05 -15.35
CA GLY A 90 7.00 -29.01 -15.61
C GLY A 90 6.40 -27.64 -15.97
N LEU A 91 5.07 -27.48 -15.96
CA LEU A 91 4.42 -26.19 -16.12
C LEU A 91 4.59 -25.34 -14.86
N MET A 92 5.02 -24.09 -15.03
CA MET A 92 5.09 -23.11 -13.95
C MET A 92 3.81 -22.27 -13.95
N VAL A 93 3.13 -22.22 -12.82
CA VAL A 93 1.84 -21.56 -12.62
C VAL A 93 1.86 -20.69 -11.37
N GLY A 94 0.75 -19.99 -11.07
CA GLY A 94 0.56 -19.31 -9.79
C GLY A 94 -0.04 -20.21 -8.72
N HIS A 95 0.19 -19.89 -7.44
CA HIS A 95 -0.52 -20.52 -6.32
C HIS A 95 -0.78 -19.53 -5.19
N HIS A 96 -1.68 -19.91 -4.29
CA HIS A 96 -1.85 -19.26 -2.99
C HIS A 96 -2.10 -20.35 -1.95
N GLY A 97 -1.07 -20.63 -1.15
CA GLY A 97 -1.08 -21.75 -0.20
C GLY A 97 -1.23 -23.07 -0.95
N THR A 98 -2.35 -23.76 -0.73
CA THR A 98 -2.64 -25.04 -1.39
C THR A 98 -3.50 -24.90 -2.65
N ALA A 99 -3.97 -23.70 -2.97
CA ALA A 99 -4.71 -23.43 -4.20
C ALA A 99 -3.73 -23.17 -5.35
N VAL A 100 -3.76 -24.02 -6.38
CA VAL A 100 -2.86 -23.95 -7.54
C VAL A 100 -3.67 -23.59 -8.78
N VAL A 101 -3.16 -22.65 -9.59
CA VAL A 101 -3.72 -22.34 -10.90
C VAL A 101 -3.34 -23.47 -11.86
N GLU A 102 -4.32 -24.15 -12.45
CA GLU A 102 -4.02 -25.40 -13.19
C GLU A 102 -3.49 -25.15 -14.61
N ASP A 103 -4.12 -24.24 -15.36
CA ASP A 103 -3.97 -24.18 -16.82
C ASP A 103 -3.38 -22.86 -17.34
N VAL A 104 -2.86 -22.00 -16.47
CA VAL A 104 -2.30 -20.69 -16.86
C VAL A 104 -0.81 -20.62 -16.56
N SER A 105 -0.04 -20.60 -17.64
CA SER A 105 1.41 -20.48 -17.58
C SER A 105 1.85 -19.13 -17.03
N LEU A 106 2.69 -19.16 -15.99
CA LEU A 106 3.38 -17.98 -15.48
C LEU A 106 4.19 -17.27 -16.58
N GLU A 107 4.81 -18.03 -17.49
CA GLU A 107 5.60 -17.46 -18.58
C GLU A 107 4.75 -16.57 -19.50
N GLU A 108 3.55 -17.02 -19.87
CA GLU A 108 2.65 -16.24 -20.72
C GLU A 108 2.09 -15.00 -19.98
N GLU A 109 1.75 -15.11 -18.70
CA GLU A 109 1.33 -13.96 -17.87
C GLU A 109 2.43 -12.88 -17.79
N LEU A 110 3.68 -13.30 -17.53
CA LEU A 110 4.81 -12.39 -17.46
C LEU A 110 5.12 -11.74 -18.81
N LYS A 111 5.04 -12.52 -19.89
CA LYS A 111 5.22 -12.01 -21.25
C LYS A 111 4.16 -10.96 -21.60
N GLY A 112 2.88 -11.22 -21.28
CA GLY A 112 1.81 -10.25 -21.45
C GLY A 112 2.06 -8.95 -20.69
N LEU A 113 2.53 -9.05 -19.43
CA LEU A 113 2.86 -7.88 -18.62
C LEU A 113 4.06 -7.09 -19.18
N ILE A 114 5.09 -7.76 -19.70
CA ILE A 114 6.22 -7.12 -20.40
C ILE A 114 5.74 -6.36 -21.62
N GLU A 115 4.95 -7.02 -22.49
CA GLU A 115 4.40 -6.40 -23.70
C GLU A 115 3.53 -5.18 -23.36
N TRP A 116 2.72 -5.28 -22.31
CA TRP A 116 1.96 -4.14 -21.80
C TRP A 116 2.88 -3.01 -21.33
N ASN A 117 3.91 -3.30 -20.53
CA ASN A 117 4.82 -2.27 -19.99
C ASN A 117 5.64 -1.59 -21.10
N GLN A 118 6.03 -2.31 -22.16
CA GLN A 118 6.68 -1.73 -23.35
C GLN A 118 5.78 -0.76 -24.11
N GLN A 119 4.46 -0.99 -24.12
CA GLN A 119 3.48 -0.08 -24.69
C GLN A 119 3.18 1.14 -23.80
N HIS A 120 3.59 1.08 -22.52
CA HIS A 120 3.39 2.11 -21.52
C HIS A 120 4.74 2.52 -20.90
N PRO A 121 5.69 3.08 -21.67
CA PRO A 121 7.04 3.34 -21.18
C PRO A 121 7.10 4.38 -20.05
N SER A 122 6.05 5.16 -19.84
CA SER A 122 5.92 6.06 -18.67
C SER A 122 5.56 5.32 -17.38
N GLU A 123 5.32 4.02 -17.43
CA GLU A 123 5.00 3.19 -16.28
C GLU A 123 6.23 2.44 -15.80
N PHE A 124 6.23 2.15 -14.50
CA PHE A 124 7.20 1.28 -13.86
C PHE A 124 6.47 0.10 -13.25
N VAL A 125 6.94 -1.11 -13.53
CA VAL A 125 6.36 -2.36 -13.04
C VAL A 125 7.38 -3.09 -12.17
N LEU A 126 6.92 -3.46 -10.97
CA LEU A 126 7.66 -4.25 -10.01
C LEU A 126 7.03 -5.64 -9.89
N LEU A 127 7.81 -6.68 -10.20
CA LEU A 127 7.48 -8.05 -9.87
C LEU A 127 8.09 -8.38 -8.52
N THR A 128 7.30 -8.97 -7.65
CA THR A 128 7.74 -9.41 -6.33
C THR A 128 7.46 -10.88 -6.19
N ARG A 129 8.46 -11.64 -5.78
CA ARG A 129 8.35 -13.08 -5.64
C ARG A 129 8.31 -13.49 -4.18
N GLN A 130 7.27 -14.20 -3.80
CA GLN A 130 7.16 -14.85 -2.50
C GLN A 130 7.05 -16.37 -2.66
N GLY A 131 7.99 -17.11 -2.05
CA GLY A 131 8.04 -18.57 -2.16
C GLY A 131 8.35 -19.07 -3.58
N CYS A 132 8.35 -20.40 -3.72
CA CYS A 132 8.32 -21.16 -4.98
C CYS A 132 8.11 -22.62 -4.60
N ASP A 133 6.91 -23.12 -4.77
CA ASP A 133 6.55 -24.48 -4.38
C ASP A 133 6.62 -25.41 -5.59
N SER A 134 6.74 -26.73 -5.36
CA SER A 134 6.93 -27.70 -6.44
C SER A 134 6.30 -29.05 -6.11
N GLU A 135 5.60 -29.60 -7.09
CA GLU A 135 5.25 -31.02 -7.19
C GLU A 135 6.27 -31.81 -8.02
N SER A 136 7.12 -31.10 -8.78
CA SER A 136 8.16 -31.69 -9.62
C SER A 136 9.41 -32.06 -8.83
N ALA A 137 10.15 -33.05 -9.34
CA ALA A 137 11.51 -33.33 -8.89
C ALA A 137 12.51 -32.23 -9.28
N LEU A 138 12.14 -31.36 -10.23
CA LEU A 138 12.92 -30.19 -10.60
C LEU A 138 12.79 -29.09 -9.53
N SER A 139 13.82 -28.26 -9.42
CA SER A 139 13.77 -27.09 -8.54
C SER A 139 12.88 -26.00 -9.15
N CYS A 140 11.87 -25.57 -8.40
CA CYS A 140 11.01 -24.44 -8.78
C CYS A 140 11.84 -23.18 -9.07
N ASP A 141 12.88 -22.92 -8.25
CA ASP A 141 13.83 -21.83 -8.44
C ASP A 141 14.57 -21.88 -9.78
N GLU A 142 15.05 -23.06 -10.16
CA GLU A 142 15.79 -23.26 -11.42
C GLU A 142 14.86 -23.03 -12.62
N LYS A 143 13.63 -23.57 -12.56
CA LYS A 143 12.66 -23.39 -13.63
C LYS A 143 12.22 -21.93 -13.76
N LEU A 144 12.03 -21.24 -12.64
CA LEU A 144 11.71 -19.82 -12.65
C LEU A 144 12.85 -18.98 -13.23
N ALA A 145 14.10 -19.29 -12.86
CA ALA A 145 15.28 -18.62 -13.42
C ALA A 145 15.38 -18.83 -14.95
N GLU A 146 15.05 -20.02 -15.46
CA GLU A 146 14.97 -20.30 -16.90
C GLU A 146 13.91 -19.44 -17.60
N ILE A 147 12.73 -19.28 -16.99
CA ILE A 147 11.66 -18.40 -17.52
C ILE A 147 12.15 -16.95 -17.54
N TYR A 148 12.75 -16.46 -16.46
CA TYR A 148 13.27 -15.10 -16.39
C TYR A 148 14.38 -14.84 -17.41
N ASP A 149 15.31 -15.76 -17.61
CA ASP A 149 16.36 -15.64 -18.62
C ASP A 149 15.76 -15.56 -20.04
N ARG A 150 14.80 -16.44 -20.37
CA ARG A 150 14.10 -16.42 -21.67
C ARG A 150 13.34 -15.12 -21.92
N LEU A 151 12.70 -14.57 -20.89
CA LEU A 151 11.94 -13.32 -20.98
C LEU A 151 12.82 -12.05 -20.81
N GLY A 152 14.11 -12.20 -20.51
CA GLY A 152 15.01 -11.08 -20.23
C GLY A 152 14.70 -10.34 -18.93
N ILE A 153 13.98 -10.96 -17.99
CA ILE A 153 13.65 -10.37 -16.69
C ILE A 153 14.89 -10.42 -15.81
N VAL A 154 15.43 -9.26 -15.47
CA VAL A 154 16.56 -9.16 -14.55
C VAL A 154 16.08 -9.45 -13.13
N THR A 155 16.59 -10.52 -12.54
CA THR A 155 16.39 -10.80 -11.12
C THR A 155 17.43 -10.07 -10.31
N ALA A 156 16.97 -9.09 -9.58
CA ALA A 156 17.82 -8.27 -8.77
C ALA A 156 17.74 -8.82 -7.35
N GLY A 157 18.68 -9.69 -7.01
CA GLY A 157 18.76 -10.24 -5.66
C GLY A 157 18.83 -9.09 -4.65
N ILE A 158 18.11 -9.21 -3.54
CA ILE A 158 18.11 -8.19 -2.46
C ILE A 158 19.55 -7.84 -2.09
N ASN A 159 20.42 -8.84 -2.09
CA ASN A 159 21.83 -8.66 -1.82
C ASN A 159 22.58 -7.90 -2.94
N ASN A 160 22.22 -8.05 -4.21
CA ASN A 160 22.88 -7.34 -5.31
C ASN A 160 22.35 -5.91 -5.50
N LEU A 161 21.09 -5.66 -5.13
CA LEU A 161 20.53 -4.31 -5.09
C LEU A 161 20.85 -3.57 -3.79
N PHE A 162 21.05 -4.26 -2.67
CA PHE A 162 21.02 -3.64 -1.33
C PHE A 162 22.07 -4.16 -0.33
N VAL A 163 23.05 -5.03 -0.71
CA VAL A 163 24.22 -5.29 0.16
C VAL A 163 25.11 -4.06 0.20
N ASN A 164 25.43 -3.68 1.44
CA ASN A 164 26.52 -2.80 1.82
C ASN A 164 27.83 -3.26 1.17
N ASP A 165 28.24 -2.61 0.08
CA ASP A 165 29.64 -2.21 0.02
C ASP A 165 29.88 -1.22 1.17
N ALA A 166 31.13 -1.06 1.60
CA ALA A 166 31.55 -0.22 2.73
C ALA A 166 31.13 1.28 2.64
N ASP A 167 30.39 1.67 1.60
CA ASP A 167 30.02 3.03 1.21
C ASP A 167 28.52 3.36 1.38
N GLY A 168 27.68 2.45 1.89
CA GLY A 168 26.31 2.77 2.29
C GLY A 168 25.20 2.38 1.30
N VAL A 169 23.99 2.32 1.83
CA VAL A 169 22.79 1.70 1.26
C VAL A 169 22.39 2.30 -0.11
N LYS A 170 22.12 1.46 -1.12
CA LYS A 170 21.53 1.83 -2.43
C LYS A 170 20.01 2.15 -2.37
N THR A 171 19.48 2.57 -1.23
CA THR A 171 18.11 3.14 -1.10
C THR A 171 17.98 4.47 -1.86
N HIS A 172 19.07 4.95 -2.47
CA HIS A 172 19.14 6.17 -3.27
C HIS A 172 18.99 5.97 -4.78
N MET A 173 18.75 4.73 -5.26
CA MET A 173 18.51 4.54 -6.68
C MET A 173 17.21 5.20 -7.12
N THR A 174 17.30 5.98 -8.18
CA THR A 174 16.12 6.56 -8.85
C THR A 174 15.40 5.50 -9.64
N VAL A 175 14.11 5.70 -9.92
CA VAL A 175 13.34 4.73 -10.71
C VAL A 175 13.98 4.50 -12.08
N ASN A 176 14.56 5.53 -12.72
CA ASN A 176 15.24 5.35 -14.00
C ASN A 176 16.49 4.47 -13.87
N GLN A 177 17.32 4.67 -12.84
CA GLN A 177 18.47 3.79 -12.61
C GLN A 177 18.04 2.33 -12.38
N VAL A 178 16.90 2.13 -11.72
CA VAL A 178 16.32 0.80 -11.54
C VAL A 178 15.82 0.21 -12.87
N ARG A 179 15.19 1.02 -13.74
CA ARG A 179 14.78 0.61 -15.10
C ARG A 179 15.99 0.23 -15.96
N GLU A 180 17.07 1.00 -15.90
CA GLU A 180 18.32 0.70 -16.60
C GLU A 180 18.90 -0.65 -16.15
N LEU A 181 18.89 -0.93 -14.84
CA LEU A 181 19.28 -2.24 -14.31
C LEU A 181 18.35 -3.37 -14.77
N ALA A 182 17.05 -3.09 -14.95
CA ALA A 182 16.07 -4.06 -15.42
C ALA A 182 16.19 -4.39 -16.93
N GLY A 183 17.10 -3.74 -17.66
CA GLY A 183 17.27 -3.90 -19.10
C GLY A 183 16.68 -2.76 -19.95
N GLY A 184 16.24 -1.67 -19.31
CA GLY A 184 15.76 -0.45 -19.96
C GLY A 184 14.24 -0.27 -19.91
N GLU A 185 13.73 0.58 -20.80
CA GLU A 185 12.31 0.95 -20.84
C GLU A 185 11.42 -0.25 -21.16
N GLY A 186 10.33 -0.40 -20.42
CA GLY A 186 9.34 -1.46 -20.63
C GLY A 186 9.68 -2.81 -19.99
N MET A 187 10.82 -2.96 -19.34
CA MET A 187 11.17 -4.20 -18.62
C MET A 187 10.73 -4.13 -17.14
N PRO A 188 9.99 -5.13 -16.64
CA PRO A 188 9.68 -5.22 -15.22
C PRO A 188 10.94 -5.60 -14.43
N LEU A 189 11.08 -5.04 -13.23
CA LEU A 189 12.11 -5.48 -12.28
C LEU A 189 11.54 -6.62 -11.43
N ASN A 190 12.25 -7.75 -11.34
CA ASN A 190 11.91 -8.79 -10.37
C ASN A 190 12.71 -8.65 -9.06
N MET A 191 12.00 -8.65 -7.94
CA MET A 191 12.53 -8.59 -6.58
C MET A 191 12.03 -9.74 -5.70
N ILE A 192 12.88 -10.22 -4.80
CA ILE A 192 12.52 -11.28 -3.84
C ILE A 192 11.86 -10.61 -2.61
N SER A 193 10.72 -11.15 -2.12
CA SER A 193 9.85 -10.44 -1.16
C SER A 193 10.44 -10.21 0.23
N ASN A 194 11.52 -10.90 0.62
CA ASN A 194 12.23 -10.67 1.89
C ASN A 194 12.82 -9.24 2.03
N ALA A 195 12.67 -8.40 0.99
CA ALA A 195 13.08 -7.00 0.95
C ALA A 195 12.07 -6.04 1.59
N PHE A 196 10.83 -6.47 1.85
CA PHE A 196 9.79 -5.61 2.38
C PHE A 196 9.89 -5.49 3.90
N ALA A 197 9.81 -4.26 4.41
CA ALA A 197 9.27 -4.07 5.75
C ALA A 197 7.75 -4.17 5.61
N THR A 198 7.16 -5.25 6.12
CA THR A 198 5.72 -5.41 6.24
C THR A 198 5.26 -4.85 7.58
N ASN A 199 4.04 -4.29 7.60
CA ASN A 199 3.45 -3.68 8.78
C ASN A 199 2.73 -4.70 9.71
N TYR A 200 3.03 -5.99 9.58
CA TYR A 200 2.38 -7.06 10.32
C TYR A 200 3.41 -8.03 10.93
N GLU A 201 3.30 -8.29 12.22
CA GLU A 201 3.87 -9.48 12.85
C GLU A 201 2.83 -10.60 12.77
N GLU A 202 3.23 -11.82 12.37
CA GLU A 202 2.37 -13.01 12.39
C GLU A 202 1.70 -13.15 13.77
N GLY A 203 0.42 -12.74 13.88
CA GLY A 203 -0.36 -12.75 15.12
C GLY A 203 -1.06 -11.43 15.50
N ASP A 204 -0.74 -10.29 14.88
CA ASP A 204 -1.11 -8.95 15.39
C ASP A 204 -2.30 -8.27 14.68
N GLY A 205 -3.22 -9.09 14.14
CA GLY A 205 -4.33 -8.63 13.30
C GLY A 205 -5.41 -7.98 14.15
N THR A 206 -5.53 -6.65 14.08
CA THR A 206 -6.62 -5.93 14.77
C THR A 206 -7.93 -6.18 14.02
N CYS A 207 -8.87 -6.89 14.67
CA CYS A 207 -10.17 -7.30 14.14
C CYS A 207 -11.35 -6.63 14.90
N TYR A 208 -12.52 -6.47 14.25
CA TYR A 208 -13.72 -5.82 14.81
C TYR A 208 -14.99 -6.71 14.80
N MET A 209 -16.01 -6.36 15.60
CA MET A 209 -17.19 -7.17 15.95
C MET A 209 -18.52 -6.75 15.28
N PHE A 210 -19.41 -7.72 15.01
CA PHE A 210 -20.86 -7.52 14.84
C PHE A 210 -21.62 -7.74 16.15
N THR A 211 -22.83 -7.19 16.26
CA THR A 211 -23.62 -7.20 17.50
C THR A 211 -24.51 -8.43 17.69
N THR A 212 -25.02 -9.08 16.63
CA THR A 212 -25.81 -10.33 16.76
C THR A 212 -25.70 -11.25 15.54
N LEU A 213 -25.84 -12.55 15.76
CA LEU A 213 -25.83 -13.62 14.75
C LEU A 213 -27.07 -13.61 13.84
N ASP A 214 -28.21 -13.12 14.37
CA ASP A 214 -29.51 -13.08 13.68
C ASP A 214 -29.59 -12.00 12.58
N GLU A 215 -28.79 -10.93 12.66
CA GLU A 215 -28.69 -9.92 11.58
C GLU A 215 -27.86 -10.40 10.38
N PHE A 216 -27.10 -11.49 10.54
CA PHE A 216 -26.14 -11.99 9.56
C PHE A 216 -26.64 -13.27 8.85
N LEU A 217 -27.43 -14.11 9.51
CA LEU A 217 -27.84 -15.45 9.04
C LEU A 217 -29.23 -15.54 8.37
N ASP A 218 -29.65 -14.55 7.58
CA ASP A 218 -30.78 -14.78 6.66
C ASP A 218 -30.31 -15.57 5.41
N PHE A 219 -29.99 -16.84 5.66
CA PHE A 219 -29.38 -17.76 4.68
C PHE A 219 -30.27 -17.98 3.46
N ASP A 220 -31.59 -17.97 3.67
CA ASP A 220 -32.60 -18.12 2.61
C ASP A 220 -32.64 -16.88 1.70
N SER A 221 -32.55 -15.66 2.23
CA SER A 221 -32.50 -14.46 1.38
C SER A 221 -31.18 -14.30 0.64
N VAL A 222 -30.05 -14.65 1.26
CA VAL A 222 -28.73 -14.57 0.61
C VAL A 222 -28.61 -15.55 -0.57
N LEU A 223 -29.12 -16.77 -0.44
CA LEU A 223 -29.13 -17.73 -1.56
C LEU A 223 -30.12 -17.33 -2.66
N LEU A 224 -31.27 -16.75 -2.31
CA LEU A 224 -32.28 -16.34 -3.28
C LEU A 224 -31.91 -15.05 -4.04
N ASP A 225 -31.16 -14.13 -3.41
CA ASP A 225 -30.79 -12.84 -4.02
C ASP A 225 -29.48 -12.90 -4.84
N ASN A 226 -28.59 -13.87 -4.58
CA ASN A 226 -27.30 -13.98 -5.27
C ASN A 226 -27.26 -15.03 -6.40
N VAL A 227 -28.35 -15.75 -6.65
CA VAL A 227 -28.48 -16.60 -7.84
C VAL A 227 -29.17 -15.77 -8.94
N PRO A 228 -28.50 -15.45 -10.06
CA PRO A 228 -29.12 -14.71 -11.15
C PRO A 228 -30.41 -15.39 -11.58
N ALA A 229 -31.53 -14.66 -11.55
CA ALA A 229 -32.86 -15.18 -11.89
C ALA A 229 -32.96 -15.75 -13.33
N GLU A 230 -31.93 -15.54 -14.16
CA GLU A 230 -31.88 -16.00 -15.54
C GLU A 230 -31.36 -17.44 -15.72
N GLU A 231 -30.82 -18.10 -14.68
CA GLU A 231 -30.27 -19.47 -14.79
C GLU A 231 -31.11 -20.60 -14.14
N THR A 232 -32.23 -20.31 -13.47
CA THR A 232 -32.89 -21.28 -12.56
C THR A 232 -34.25 -21.82 -13.00
N ALA A 233 -34.53 -21.91 -14.30
CA ALA A 233 -35.83 -22.43 -14.71
C ALA A 233 -36.05 -23.94 -14.48
N ASP A 234 -35.02 -24.78 -14.26
CA ASP A 234 -35.29 -26.23 -14.01
C ASP A 234 -34.20 -27.06 -13.30
N SER A 235 -33.17 -26.44 -12.72
CA SER A 235 -32.17 -27.18 -11.93
C SER A 235 -31.65 -26.33 -10.79
N SER A 236 -31.53 -26.92 -9.59
CA SER A 236 -30.77 -26.34 -8.48
C SER A 236 -29.42 -25.85 -9.01
N PRO A 237 -29.02 -24.58 -8.77
CA PRO A 237 -27.74 -24.03 -9.24
C PRO A 237 -26.54 -24.76 -8.64
N TYR A 238 -26.76 -25.53 -7.57
CA TYR A 238 -25.75 -26.37 -6.95
C TYR A 238 -25.98 -27.84 -7.32
N PRO A 239 -24.98 -28.56 -7.87
CA PRO A 239 -25.07 -29.98 -8.22
C PRO A 239 -25.02 -30.92 -6.99
N PHE A 240 -25.08 -30.38 -5.78
CA PHE A 240 -24.97 -31.13 -4.52
C PHE A 240 -26.02 -30.69 -3.50
N PRO A 241 -26.43 -31.59 -2.59
CA PRO A 241 -27.36 -31.24 -1.52
C PRO A 241 -26.71 -30.23 -0.57
N LEU A 242 -27.41 -29.13 -0.27
CA LEU A 242 -26.98 -28.12 0.71
C LEU A 242 -27.09 -28.61 2.16
N GLN A 243 -27.84 -29.71 2.40
CA GLN A 243 -28.11 -30.23 3.74
C GLN A 243 -26.85 -30.50 4.58
N PRO A 244 -25.76 -31.13 4.07
CA PRO A 244 -24.56 -31.34 4.87
C PRO A 244 -23.84 -30.04 5.26
N ILE A 245 -23.93 -28.99 4.43
CA ILE A 245 -23.40 -27.66 4.77
C ILE A 245 -24.26 -27.03 5.86
N GLN A 246 -25.59 -27.12 5.71
CA GLN A 246 -26.55 -26.66 6.71
C GLN A 246 -26.36 -27.37 8.06
N ASP A 247 -26.06 -28.67 8.05
CA ASP A 247 -25.83 -29.45 9.26
C ASP A 247 -24.53 -29.02 9.95
N VAL A 248 -23.45 -28.75 9.20
CA VAL A 248 -22.20 -28.18 9.75
C VAL A 248 -22.41 -26.75 10.28
N VAL A 249 -23.15 -25.92 9.55
CA VAL A 249 -23.57 -24.57 9.97
C VAL A 249 -24.31 -24.64 11.30
N ASN A 250 -25.29 -25.53 11.41
CA ASN A 250 -26.09 -25.70 12.62
C ASN A 250 -25.24 -26.24 13.78
N ASP A 251 -24.35 -27.20 13.55
CA ASP A 251 -23.40 -27.69 14.54
C ASP A 251 -22.46 -26.58 15.03
N VAL A 252 -21.98 -25.70 14.14
CA VAL A 252 -21.17 -24.53 14.51
C VAL A 252 -22.00 -23.55 15.33
N ILE A 253 -23.22 -23.22 14.91
CA ILE A 253 -24.12 -22.33 15.66
C ILE A 253 -24.44 -22.91 17.05
N GLU A 254 -24.71 -24.21 17.14
CA GLU A 254 -24.99 -24.90 18.39
C GLU A 254 -23.76 -24.98 19.30
N THR A 255 -22.57 -25.20 18.71
CA THR A 255 -21.29 -25.28 19.42
C THR A 255 -20.81 -23.91 19.92
N VAL A 256 -20.98 -22.87 19.11
CA VAL A 256 -20.54 -21.50 19.44
C VAL A 256 -21.61 -20.78 20.28
N GLY A 257 -22.87 -21.22 20.25
CA GLY A 257 -24.02 -20.62 20.92
C GLY A 257 -24.44 -19.27 20.33
N GLN A 258 -25.43 -18.59 20.93
CA GLN A 258 -25.72 -17.16 20.64
C GLN A 258 -24.61 -16.21 21.16
N THR A 259 -23.43 -16.75 21.41
CA THR A 259 -22.24 -15.96 21.69
C THR A 259 -21.90 -15.20 20.41
N PRO A 260 -21.51 -13.92 20.47
CA PRO A 260 -21.11 -13.17 19.28
C PRO A 260 -20.06 -13.96 18.50
N VAL A 261 -20.45 -14.48 17.33
CA VAL A 261 -19.56 -15.21 16.43
C VAL A 261 -18.87 -14.16 15.57
N GLY A 262 -17.57 -13.96 15.80
CA GLY A 262 -16.73 -13.13 14.94
C GLY A 262 -16.49 -13.81 13.58
N ILE A 263 -15.85 -13.24 12.56
CA ILE A 263 -15.00 -12.05 12.42
C ILE A 263 -15.20 -11.59 10.97
N SER A 264 -15.34 -10.29 10.67
CA SER A 264 -15.29 -9.80 9.27
C SER A 264 -14.88 -8.33 9.21
N CYS A 265 -13.92 -8.00 8.35
CA CYS A 265 -13.19 -6.73 8.33
C CYS A 265 -13.94 -5.56 7.65
N TYR A 266 -15.10 -5.12 8.14
CA TYR A 266 -15.84 -4.05 7.46
C TYR A 266 -15.55 -2.62 7.96
N ALA A 267 -15.52 -1.68 7.02
CA ALA A 267 -15.74 -0.25 7.24
C ALA A 267 -17.21 0.12 6.98
N TRP A 268 -17.93 0.60 8.01
CA TRP A 268 -19.25 1.25 7.90
C TRP A 268 -19.16 2.68 8.51
N PRO A 269 -19.91 3.72 8.06
CA PRO A 269 -19.61 5.13 8.31
C PRO A 269 -20.06 5.62 9.70
N GLY A 270 -20.30 4.71 10.65
CA GLY A 270 -20.87 5.01 11.97
C GLY A 270 -19.92 4.95 13.16
N MET A 271 -18.67 4.49 13.03
CA MET A 271 -17.77 4.32 14.19
C MET A 271 -16.62 5.35 14.20
N SER A 272 -16.57 6.17 15.25
CA SER A 272 -15.52 7.19 15.48
C SER A 272 -14.34 6.67 16.28
N ASP A 273 -14.53 5.62 17.08
CA ASP A 273 -13.57 5.29 18.15
C ASP A 273 -12.53 4.25 17.70
N MET A 274 -12.88 3.37 16.76
CA MET A 274 -11.96 2.37 16.19
C MET A 274 -11.11 2.91 15.03
N ARG A 275 -11.54 4.04 14.44
CA ARG A 275 -10.65 4.92 13.67
C ARG A 275 -9.40 5.28 14.48
N GLY A 276 -9.52 5.40 15.81
CA GLY A 276 -8.40 5.66 16.71
C GLY A 276 -7.32 4.59 16.60
N GLU A 277 -7.60 3.33 16.91
CA GLU A 277 -6.55 2.30 17.04
C GLU A 277 -5.86 1.88 15.74
N GLN A 278 -6.60 1.77 14.63
CA GLN A 278 -5.98 1.50 13.33
C GLN A 278 -5.17 2.71 12.86
N LEU A 279 -5.74 3.92 12.96
CA LEU A 279 -5.01 5.14 12.67
C LEU A 279 -3.85 5.32 13.67
N ASP A 280 -3.94 4.84 14.90
CA ASP A 280 -2.91 4.94 15.92
C ASP A 280 -1.79 3.94 15.65
N LYS A 281 -2.07 2.69 15.23
CA LYS A 281 -1.03 1.77 14.75
C LYS A 281 -0.39 2.31 13.47
N TRP A 282 -1.22 2.76 12.53
CA TRP A 282 -0.79 3.36 11.27
C TRP A 282 0.00 4.66 11.49
N ASN A 283 -0.38 5.47 12.48
CA ASN A 283 0.33 6.67 12.91
C ASN A 283 1.56 6.32 13.74
N GLU A 284 1.54 5.33 14.64
CA GLU A 284 2.72 4.87 15.38
C GLU A 284 3.81 4.40 14.43
N MET A 285 3.41 3.79 13.31
CA MET A 285 4.30 3.44 12.20
C MET A 285 4.73 4.67 11.38
N ALA A 286 3.83 5.63 11.12
CA ALA A 286 4.13 6.84 10.36
C ALA A 286 4.93 7.90 11.14
N LEU A 287 4.82 7.94 12.47
CA LEU A 287 5.25 9.05 13.30
C LEU A 287 6.75 9.07 13.54
N ASP A 288 7.47 7.98 13.28
CA ASP A 288 8.93 8.04 13.18
C ASP A 288 9.55 6.79 12.50
N PRO A 289 9.55 6.69 11.16
CA PRO A 289 10.35 5.67 10.46
C PRO A 289 11.85 5.76 10.80
N THR A 290 12.32 6.89 11.36
CA THR A 290 13.71 7.04 11.83
C THR A 290 13.93 6.53 13.26
N SER A 291 12.86 6.31 14.06
CA SER A 291 12.98 5.77 15.44
C SER A 291 13.42 4.32 15.47
N LYS A 292 13.22 3.58 14.37
CA LYS A 292 13.61 2.19 14.21
C LYS A 292 14.59 2.09 13.06
N SER A 293 15.89 2.04 13.37
CA SER A 293 16.99 2.03 12.39
C SER A 293 16.83 0.98 11.28
N TRP A 294 16.17 -0.15 11.56
CA TRP A 294 15.93 -1.22 10.60
C TRP A 294 14.89 -0.88 9.52
N TYR A 295 14.02 0.11 9.71
CA TYR A 295 13.04 0.54 8.70
C TYR A 295 13.69 1.35 7.58
N MET A 296 14.62 2.24 7.91
CA MET A 296 15.37 3.03 6.92
C MET A 296 16.33 2.20 6.07
N GLU A 297 16.65 0.98 6.51
CA GLU A 297 17.47 0.03 5.76
C GLU A 297 16.68 -0.72 4.68
N LYS A 298 15.34 -0.72 4.75
CA LYS A 298 14.50 -1.46 3.80
C LYS A 298 14.12 -0.54 2.62
N PRO A 299 14.31 -1.01 1.38
CA PRO A 299 14.04 -0.23 0.18
C PRO A 299 12.55 -0.08 -0.13
N PHE A 300 11.69 -0.85 0.52
CA PHE A 300 10.25 -0.78 0.30
C PHE A 300 9.51 -0.91 1.63
N TYR A 301 8.57 0.02 1.83
CA TYR A 301 7.62 0.06 2.91
C TYR A 301 6.22 -0.30 2.38
N LYS A 302 5.81 -1.52 2.71
CA LYS A 302 4.52 -2.07 2.29
C LYS A 302 3.51 -1.90 3.41
N ALA A 303 2.37 -1.28 3.09
CA ALA A 303 1.17 -1.38 3.90
C ALA A 303 0.19 -2.35 3.25
N ASP A 304 -0.26 -3.32 4.02
CA ASP A 304 -1.31 -4.25 3.58
C ASP A 304 -2.68 -3.61 3.81
N GLY A 305 -3.31 -3.19 2.71
CA GLY A 305 -4.69 -2.75 2.61
C GLY A 305 -5.62 -3.82 2.04
N HIS A 306 -5.15 -5.07 1.97
CA HIS A 306 -5.92 -6.21 1.50
C HIS A 306 -6.73 -6.83 2.66
N TRP A 307 -7.63 -7.75 2.35
CA TRP A 307 -8.45 -8.35 3.38
C TRP A 307 -7.64 -9.34 4.20
N GLN A 308 -7.91 -9.35 5.50
CA GLN A 308 -7.26 -10.23 6.47
C GLN A 308 -8.33 -11.12 7.07
N TYR A 309 -8.00 -12.40 7.25
CA TYR A 309 -8.94 -13.39 7.68
C TYR A 309 -8.45 -14.06 8.94
N THR A 310 -9.37 -14.30 9.86
CA THR A 310 -9.21 -15.32 10.91
C THR A 310 -9.90 -16.61 10.51
N THR A 311 -9.64 -17.68 11.26
CA THR A 311 -10.35 -18.96 11.12
C THR A 311 -11.87 -18.77 11.11
N GLU A 312 -12.41 -17.94 12.02
CA GLU A 312 -13.84 -17.67 12.11
C GLU A 312 -14.36 -16.94 10.87
N SER A 313 -13.64 -15.94 10.37
CA SER A 313 -14.03 -15.23 9.14
C SER A 313 -14.03 -16.16 7.91
N MET A 314 -13.10 -17.12 7.85
CA MET A 314 -13.07 -18.13 6.78
C MET A 314 -14.27 -19.07 6.89
N VAL A 315 -14.67 -19.47 8.10
CA VAL A 315 -15.87 -20.25 8.32
C VAL A 315 -17.10 -19.48 7.87
N LEU A 316 -17.23 -18.19 8.23
CA LEU A 316 -18.34 -17.36 7.77
C LEU A 316 -18.34 -17.19 6.24
N MET A 317 -17.19 -16.90 5.63
CA MET A 317 -17.05 -16.84 4.18
C MET A 317 -17.54 -18.14 3.53
N PHE A 318 -17.19 -19.30 4.09
CA PHE A 318 -17.67 -20.60 3.65
C PHE A 318 -19.19 -20.74 3.79
N MET A 319 -19.75 -20.40 4.95
CA MET A 319 -21.19 -20.47 5.20
C MET A 319 -21.95 -19.59 4.20
N HIS A 320 -21.44 -18.41 3.87
CA HIS A 320 -22.10 -17.49 2.95
C HIS A 320 -21.81 -17.76 1.47
N ALA A 321 -21.11 -18.85 1.15
CA ALA A 321 -20.58 -19.13 -0.18
C ALA A 321 -19.87 -17.91 -0.78
N SER A 322 -19.20 -17.13 0.06
CA SER A 322 -18.50 -15.90 -0.34
C SER A 322 -17.07 -16.20 -0.81
N SER A 323 -16.36 -15.16 -1.22
CA SER A 323 -14.96 -15.21 -1.61
C SER A 323 -14.23 -13.99 -1.08
N ILE A 324 -12.89 -14.06 -1.04
CA ILE A 324 -12.08 -12.91 -0.64
C ILE A 324 -12.45 -11.67 -1.44
N ARG A 325 -12.56 -11.89 -2.75
CA ARG A 325 -12.95 -10.88 -3.72
C ARG A 325 -14.30 -10.25 -3.42
N TRP A 326 -15.32 -11.06 -3.15
CA TRP A 326 -16.67 -10.56 -2.86
C TRP A 326 -16.74 -9.83 -1.54
N ASP A 327 -16.00 -10.28 -0.52
CA ASP A 327 -15.95 -9.59 0.76
C ASP A 327 -15.20 -8.25 0.65
N SER A 328 -14.11 -8.20 -0.12
CA SER A 328 -13.40 -6.95 -0.46
C SER A 328 -14.30 -5.96 -1.21
N GLN A 329 -15.08 -6.44 -2.18
CA GLN A 329 -16.03 -5.61 -2.93
C GLN A 329 -17.18 -5.10 -2.05
N ARG A 330 -17.87 -6.01 -1.33
CA ARG A 330 -19.03 -5.68 -0.48
C ARG A 330 -18.65 -4.72 0.64
N SER A 331 -17.41 -4.78 1.11
CA SER A 331 -16.91 -3.87 2.15
C SER A 331 -16.55 -2.48 1.64
N GLY A 332 -16.35 -2.33 0.33
CA GLY A 332 -15.81 -1.10 -0.24
C GLY A 332 -14.42 -0.78 0.32
N GLN A 333 -13.61 -1.79 0.65
CA GLN A 333 -12.28 -1.62 1.25
C GLN A 333 -11.41 -0.66 0.43
N ASN A 334 -11.34 -0.86 -0.89
CA ASN A 334 -10.55 -0.02 -1.78
C ASN A 334 -11.07 1.43 -1.82
N LYS A 335 -12.40 1.66 -1.84
CA LYS A 335 -12.99 3.00 -1.70
C LYS A 335 -12.61 3.67 -0.38
N TYR A 336 -12.66 2.92 0.71
CA TYR A 336 -12.28 3.41 2.03
C TYR A 336 -10.81 3.81 2.07
N ILE A 337 -9.93 3.00 1.51
CA ILE A 337 -8.50 3.29 1.41
C ILE A 337 -8.25 4.54 0.55
N ALA A 338 -8.88 4.65 -0.61
CA ALA A 338 -8.79 5.85 -1.45
C ALA A 338 -9.21 7.12 -0.69
N LYS A 339 -10.30 7.04 0.08
CA LYS A 339 -10.75 8.13 0.94
C LYS A 339 -9.73 8.46 2.03
N LEU A 340 -9.21 7.44 2.73
CA LEU A 340 -8.22 7.62 3.79
C LEU A 340 -6.96 8.33 3.27
N ILE A 341 -6.49 7.96 2.08
CA ILE A 341 -5.34 8.59 1.43
C ILE A 341 -5.64 10.08 1.18
N ARG A 342 -6.77 10.41 0.54
CA ARG A 342 -7.16 11.81 0.26
C ARG A 342 -7.35 12.65 1.52
N GLU A 343 -7.76 12.05 2.62
CA GLU A 343 -7.90 12.72 3.92
C GLU A 343 -6.55 12.90 4.65
N GLY A 344 -5.43 12.55 3.99
CA GLY A 344 -4.08 12.66 4.55
C GLY A 344 -3.78 11.58 5.60
N GLY A 345 -4.58 10.51 5.64
CA GLY A 345 -4.42 9.39 6.55
C GLY A 345 -3.39 8.36 6.11
N ALA A 346 -2.80 8.46 4.91
CA ALA A 346 -1.74 7.56 4.48
C ALA A 346 -0.44 7.79 5.29
N PRO A 347 0.35 6.74 5.60
CA PRO A 347 1.62 6.89 6.29
C PRO A 347 2.58 7.66 5.40
N ASP A 348 3.39 8.52 6.00
CA ASP A 348 4.51 9.12 5.29
C ASP A 348 5.49 8.04 4.84
N GLY A 349 5.92 8.11 3.57
CA GLY A 349 6.84 7.14 2.99
C GLY A 349 6.20 5.82 2.54
N LEU A 350 4.86 5.69 2.54
CA LEU A 350 4.18 4.56 1.92
C LEU A 350 4.55 4.45 0.43
N ASN A 351 5.15 3.32 0.05
CA ASN A 351 5.51 3.09 -1.35
C ASN A 351 4.84 1.86 -1.97
N LEU A 352 4.44 0.85 -1.18
CA LEU A 352 3.64 -0.27 -1.67
C LEU A 352 2.35 -0.37 -0.86
N LEU A 353 1.22 -0.33 -1.55
CA LEU A 353 -0.09 -0.52 -0.95
C LEU A 353 -0.69 -1.83 -1.47
N GLY A 354 -0.62 -2.88 -0.67
CA GLY A 354 -1.15 -4.20 -0.99
C GLY A 354 -2.67 -4.19 -1.00
N LEU A 355 -3.30 -4.54 -2.11
CA LEU A 355 -4.76 -4.62 -2.23
C LEU A 355 -5.19 -5.99 -2.76
N ASP A 356 -6.33 -6.45 -2.25
CA ASP A 356 -7.12 -7.46 -2.93
C ASP A 356 -8.02 -6.77 -3.96
N PHE A 357 -8.37 -7.53 -5.00
CA PHE A 357 -9.29 -7.15 -6.06
C PHE A 357 -9.02 -5.75 -6.64
N VAL A 358 -7.82 -5.54 -7.18
CA VAL A 358 -7.37 -4.21 -7.68
C VAL A 358 -8.28 -3.62 -8.76
N CYS A 359 -9.08 -4.44 -9.44
CA CYS A 359 -10.04 -3.95 -10.44
C CYS A 359 -11.33 -3.38 -9.83
N GLU A 360 -11.60 -3.63 -8.56
CA GLU A 360 -12.66 -2.95 -7.81
C GLU A 360 -12.07 -1.71 -7.13
N ASP A 361 -12.34 -0.54 -7.69
CA ASP A 361 -11.93 0.77 -7.15
C ASP A 361 -10.42 0.99 -7.00
N GLY A 362 -9.56 0.15 -7.59
CA GLY A 362 -8.11 0.39 -7.58
C GLY A 362 -7.71 1.65 -8.33
N GLN A 363 -8.46 2.05 -9.37
CA GLN A 363 -8.27 3.33 -10.03
C GLN A 363 -8.54 4.51 -9.06
N ASP A 364 -9.55 4.42 -8.20
CA ASP A 364 -9.83 5.45 -7.20
C ASP A 364 -8.69 5.56 -6.18
N VAL A 365 -8.08 4.44 -5.80
CA VAL A 365 -6.90 4.40 -4.93
C VAL A 365 -5.69 5.01 -5.64
N LYS A 366 -5.47 4.69 -6.92
CA LYS A 366 -4.39 5.26 -7.73
C LYS A 366 -4.52 6.77 -7.83
N ASP A 367 -5.72 7.25 -8.14
CA ASP A 367 -6.02 8.68 -8.23
C ASP A 367 -5.81 9.35 -6.87
N ALA A 368 -6.22 8.72 -5.76
CA ALA A 368 -5.98 9.25 -4.42
C ALA A 368 -4.48 9.38 -4.08
N ILE A 369 -3.67 8.39 -4.46
CA ILE A 369 -2.21 8.46 -4.29
C ILE A 369 -1.64 9.62 -5.12
N GLU A 370 -2.07 9.76 -6.37
CA GLU A 370 -1.62 10.83 -7.26
C GLU A 370 -2.04 12.21 -6.75
N ASP A 371 -3.27 12.38 -6.26
CA ASP A 371 -3.78 13.61 -5.64
C ASP A 371 -2.92 14.05 -4.46
N VAL A 372 -2.56 13.12 -3.57
CA VAL A 372 -1.71 13.42 -2.40
C VAL A 372 -0.28 13.76 -2.81
N LEU A 373 0.27 13.10 -3.83
CA LEU A 373 1.57 13.47 -4.39
C LEU A 373 1.52 14.88 -5.00
N LEU A 374 0.43 15.21 -5.69
CA LEU A 374 0.19 16.55 -6.26
C LEU A 374 0.11 17.62 -5.18
N GLU A 375 -0.57 17.35 -4.06
CA GLU A 375 -0.67 18.28 -2.93
C GLU A 375 0.67 18.45 -2.20
N LYS A 376 1.38 17.34 -1.96
CA LYS A 376 2.69 17.34 -1.28
C LYS A 376 3.79 17.97 -2.12
N ALA A 377 3.69 17.93 -3.44
CA ALA A 377 4.51 18.72 -4.34
C ALA A 377 4.09 20.20 -4.26
N ASN A 378 4.25 20.79 -3.07
CA ASN A 378 4.02 22.20 -2.81
C ASN A 378 4.77 22.99 -3.87
N ILE A 379 4.03 23.82 -4.61
CA ILE A 379 4.58 24.63 -5.71
C ILE A 379 5.80 25.46 -5.26
N VAL A 380 5.88 25.81 -3.96
CA VAL A 380 7.01 26.51 -3.36
C VAL A 380 8.25 25.62 -3.26
N ASP A 381 8.10 24.34 -2.94
CA ASP A 381 9.20 23.38 -2.84
C ASP A 381 9.69 23.00 -4.24
N VAL A 382 8.76 22.77 -5.17
CA VAL A 382 9.05 22.59 -6.61
C VAL A 382 9.84 23.78 -7.15
N PHE A 383 9.36 24.99 -6.89
CA PHE A 383 10.02 26.21 -7.32
C PHE A 383 11.40 26.36 -6.66
N SER A 384 11.52 26.07 -5.37
CA SER A 384 12.80 26.15 -4.65
C SER A 384 13.82 25.14 -5.16
N GLN A 385 13.43 23.89 -5.40
CA GLN A 385 14.31 22.86 -5.97
C GLN A 385 14.77 23.23 -7.37
N TYR A 386 13.85 23.69 -8.23
CA TYR A 386 14.20 24.16 -9.57
C TYR A 386 15.19 25.33 -9.52
N MET A 387 14.95 26.32 -8.66
CA MET A 387 15.84 27.47 -8.49
C MET A 387 17.20 27.06 -7.94
N ASN A 388 17.26 26.13 -6.99
CA ASN A 388 18.53 25.61 -6.45
C ASN A 388 19.34 24.85 -7.51
N GLY A 389 18.69 23.96 -8.27
CA GLY A 389 19.35 23.23 -9.36
C GLY A 389 19.87 24.17 -10.46
N ALA A 390 19.09 25.20 -10.82
CA ALA A 390 19.53 26.22 -11.77
C ALA A 390 20.73 27.03 -11.25
N VAL A 391 20.73 27.38 -9.95
CA VAL A 391 21.85 28.08 -9.30
C VAL A 391 23.10 27.21 -9.27
N ASP A 392 22.99 25.93 -8.94
CA ASP A 392 24.15 25.04 -8.85
C ASP A 392 24.70 24.68 -10.25
N GLY A 393 23.82 24.48 -11.24
CA GLY A 393 24.23 24.34 -12.64
C GLY A 393 25.00 25.57 -13.15
N LEU A 394 24.56 26.78 -12.78
CA LEU A 394 25.27 28.03 -13.09
C LEU A 394 26.64 28.12 -12.40
N LYS A 395 26.74 27.72 -11.13
CA LYS A 395 28.03 27.68 -10.40
C LYS A 395 29.01 26.69 -11.03
N ASN A 396 28.51 25.57 -11.54
CA ASN A 396 29.32 24.50 -12.12
C ASN A 396 29.60 24.70 -13.62
N GLY A 397 29.14 25.79 -14.23
CA GLY A 397 29.36 26.08 -15.65
C GLY A 397 28.56 25.18 -16.60
N GLU A 398 27.50 24.52 -16.13
CA GLU A 398 26.64 23.68 -16.95
C GLU A 398 25.75 24.55 -17.86
N LEU A 399 26.18 24.69 -19.12
CA LEU A 399 25.50 25.51 -20.14
C LEU A 399 24.02 25.11 -20.39
N LYS A 400 23.60 23.90 -20.03
CA LYS A 400 22.20 23.44 -20.16
C LYS A 400 21.20 24.26 -19.34
N TYR A 401 21.65 25.03 -18.35
CA TYR A 401 20.81 25.91 -17.51
C TYR A 401 20.89 27.41 -17.87
N THR A 402 21.65 27.77 -18.91
CA THR A 402 22.01 29.18 -19.18
C THR A 402 21.05 29.95 -20.09
N VAL A 403 20.05 29.32 -20.73
CA VAL A 403 19.33 29.99 -21.85
C VAL A 403 17.83 30.27 -21.69
N PRO A 404 17.01 29.63 -20.83
CA PRO A 404 15.66 30.16 -20.56
C PRO A 404 15.55 31.01 -19.28
N THR A 405 16.58 31.04 -18.43
CA THR A 405 16.58 31.72 -17.12
C THR A 405 16.58 33.24 -17.22
N GLY A 406 17.17 33.81 -18.28
CA GLY A 406 17.17 35.26 -18.50
C GLY A 406 15.77 35.83 -18.77
N VAL A 407 14.97 35.18 -19.60
CA VAL A 407 13.64 35.69 -20.00
C VAL A 407 12.57 35.31 -18.98
N MET A 408 12.58 34.09 -18.42
CA MET A 408 11.64 33.72 -17.35
C MET A 408 11.95 34.45 -16.03
N GLY A 409 13.23 34.60 -15.67
CA GLY A 409 13.63 35.36 -14.48
C GLY A 409 13.25 36.83 -14.60
N LEU A 410 13.50 37.47 -15.76
CA LEU A 410 13.08 38.86 -16.01
C LEU A 410 11.56 39.00 -16.17
N ALA A 411 10.83 37.99 -16.65
CA ALA A 411 9.38 38.01 -16.73
C ALA A 411 8.72 37.84 -15.36
N LEU A 412 9.25 36.98 -14.48
CA LEU A 412 8.75 36.81 -13.10
C LEU A 412 9.11 38.02 -12.23
N LEU A 413 10.35 38.51 -12.32
CA LEU A 413 10.77 39.76 -11.66
C LEU A 413 10.01 40.96 -12.25
N GLY A 414 9.77 40.96 -13.56
CA GLY A 414 9.01 41.97 -14.29
C GLY A 414 7.53 41.96 -13.92
N CYS A 415 6.88 40.82 -13.74
CA CYS A 415 5.52 40.70 -13.21
C CYS A 415 5.44 41.18 -11.76
N PHE A 416 6.43 40.83 -10.92
CA PHE A 416 6.53 41.35 -9.56
C PHE A 416 6.66 42.89 -9.55
N ILE A 417 7.48 43.45 -10.44
CA ILE A 417 7.72 44.89 -10.57
C ILE A 417 6.56 45.63 -11.26
N CYS A 418 5.89 45.05 -12.26
CA CYS A 418 4.75 45.65 -12.96
C CYS A 418 3.47 45.63 -12.12
N CYS A 419 3.24 44.57 -11.32
CA CYS A 419 2.22 44.57 -10.28
C CYS A 419 2.50 45.65 -9.21
N CYS A 420 3.77 45.99 -8.96
CA CYS A 420 4.14 47.09 -8.05
C CYS A 420 3.99 48.49 -8.66
N ARG A 421 3.82 48.67 -9.97
CA ARG A 421 3.86 49.98 -10.64
C ARG A 421 2.55 50.51 -11.20
N SER A 422 1.50 49.69 -11.32
CA SER A 422 0.33 50.05 -12.17
C SER A 422 -0.98 50.44 -11.46
N ASN A 423 -1.06 50.46 -10.12
CA ASN A 423 -2.13 51.19 -9.41
C ASN A 423 -1.86 51.29 -7.89
N PRO A 424 -2.20 52.42 -7.23
CA PRO A 424 -2.01 52.58 -5.79
C PRO A 424 -3.21 51.98 -5.03
N CYS A 425 -3.21 50.68 -4.78
CA CYS A 425 -4.27 50.05 -3.99
C CYS A 425 -3.93 50.06 -2.49
N ALA A 426 -4.80 50.68 -1.69
CA ALA A 426 -4.83 50.61 -0.23
C ALA A 426 -4.82 49.15 0.30
N GLU A 427 -5.17 48.20 -0.55
CA GLU A 427 -5.12 46.76 -0.33
C GLU A 427 -3.69 46.20 -0.34
N TYR A 428 -2.73 46.78 -1.08
CA TYR A 428 -1.31 46.43 -0.97
C TYR A 428 -0.70 46.95 0.34
N SER A 429 -1.12 48.11 0.83
CA SER A 429 -0.70 48.60 2.16
C SER A 429 -1.30 47.77 3.30
N ARG A 430 -2.42 47.09 3.06
CA ARG A 430 -3.03 46.11 3.98
C ARG A 430 -2.33 44.75 3.84
N LEU A 431 -2.16 44.22 2.64
CA LEU A 431 -1.46 42.98 2.34
C LEU A 431 0.02 43.05 2.70
N ARG A 432 0.71 44.18 2.53
CA ARG A 432 2.09 44.41 3.01
C ARG A 432 2.15 44.54 4.53
N ARG A 433 1.11 45.06 5.19
CA ARG A 433 0.99 45.05 6.66
C ARG A 433 0.64 43.67 7.21
N GLU A 434 -0.14 42.87 6.47
CA GLU A 434 -0.43 41.46 6.80
C GLU A 434 0.77 40.56 6.46
N TRP A 435 1.42 40.75 5.32
CA TRP A 435 2.69 40.09 4.95
C TRP A 435 3.82 40.52 5.86
N SER A 436 4.00 41.78 6.25
CA SER A 436 5.07 42.13 7.21
C SER A 436 4.79 41.58 8.60
N LYS A 437 3.51 41.38 8.96
CA LYS A 437 3.11 40.65 10.17
C LYS A 437 3.38 39.15 10.05
N ASN A 438 3.27 38.57 8.84
CA ASN A 438 3.49 37.14 8.58
C ASN A 438 4.93 36.77 8.16
N PHE A 439 5.73 37.73 7.68
CA PHE A 439 7.12 37.51 7.27
C PHE A 439 8.05 37.60 8.49
N LEU A 440 7.72 38.47 9.45
CA LEU A 440 8.25 38.39 10.82
C LEU A 440 7.67 37.20 11.61
N SER A 441 6.68 36.48 11.04
CA SER A 441 6.11 35.27 11.62
C SER A 441 6.69 33.98 11.05
N PHE A 442 7.65 34.00 10.12
CA PHE A 442 8.35 32.76 9.75
C PHE A 442 9.16 32.23 10.92
N ASP A 443 9.85 33.12 11.65
CA ASP A 443 10.49 32.77 12.92
C ASP A 443 9.46 32.36 13.96
N SER A 444 8.29 33.01 14.04
CA SER A 444 7.28 32.61 15.01
C SER A 444 6.57 31.29 14.65
N PHE A 445 6.42 30.97 13.36
CA PHE A 445 5.81 29.74 12.88
C PHE A 445 6.78 28.57 12.99
N ALA A 446 8.07 28.78 12.69
CA ALA A 446 9.14 27.85 12.99
C ALA A 446 9.25 27.60 14.50
N GLN A 447 9.24 28.66 15.31
CA GLN A 447 9.22 28.56 16.79
C GLN A 447 7.95 27.89 17.30
N GLU A 448 6.80 28.09 16.65
CA GLU A 448 5.54 27.44 17.04
C GLU A 448 5.52 25.96 16.66
N ARG A 449 6.06 25.56 15.50
CA ARG A 449 6.30 24.15 15.15
C ARG A 449 7.30 23.51 16.09
N GLU A 450 8.41 24.17 16.41
CA GLU A 450 9.41 23.70 17.37
C GLU A 450 8.80 23.56 18.78
N LYS A 451 7.96 24.51 19.21
CA LYS A 451 7.25 24.47 20.49
C LYS A 451 6.20 23.35 20.53
N LYS A 452 5.50 23.08 19.41
CA LYS A 452 4.57 21.94 19.29
C LYS A 452 5.32 20.61 19.33
N ALA A 453 6.43 20.48 18.60
CA ALA A 453 7.29 19.30 18.62
C ALA A 453 7.85 19.02 20.02
N LYS A 454 8.43 20.02 20.69
CA LYS A 454 8.91 19.90 22.09
C LYS A 454 7.80 19.55 23.08
N LYS A 455 6.57 20.04 22.85
CA LYS A 455 5.41 19.70 23.68
C LYS A 455 4.97 18.26 23.47
N GLN A 456 5.01 17.76 22.23
CA GLN A 456 4.72 16.36 21.89
C GLN A 456 5.80 15.42 22.45
N GLU A 457 7.08 15.75 22.29
CA GLU A 457 8.21 15.00 22.86
C GLU A 457 8.11 14.90 24.39
N MET A 458 7.79 16.02 25.06
CA MET A 458 7.60 16.03 26.52
C MET A 458 6.35 15.25 26.96
N ALA A 459 5.30 15.18 26.13
CA ALA A 459 4.13 14.35 26.40
C ALA A 459 4.45 12.85 26.25
N ALA A 460 5.18 12.47 25.21
CA ALA A 460 5.66 11.10 24.99
C ALA A 460 6.58 10.63 26.13
N MET A 461 7.54 11.47 26.55
CA MET A 461 8.41 11.17 27.68
C MET A 461 7.61 10.97 28.99
N LYS A 462 6.58 11.79 29.24
CA LYS A 462 5.70 11.62 30.40
C LYS A 462 4.86 10.35 30.32
N ALA A 463 4.40 9.95 29.15
CA ALA A 463 3.69 8.70 28.93
C ALA A 463 4.59 7.50 29.22
N SER A 464 5.81 7.48 28.68
CA SER A 464 6.83 6.46 28.94
C SER A 464 7.17 6.35 30.44
N GLN A 465 7.35 7.47 31.14
CA GLN A 465 7.58 7.46 32.60
C GLN A 465 6.39 6.91 33.39
N ARG A 466 5.15 7.09 32.93
CA ARG A 466 3.96 6.52 33.57
C ARG A 466 3.91 5.01 33.39
N GLU A 467 4.21 4.51 32.18
CA GLU A 467 4.31 3.07 31.92
C GLU A 467 5.41 2.41 32.75
N HIS A 468 6.60 3.02 32.81
CA HIS A 468 7.68 2.51 33.64
C HIS A 468 7.30 2.43 35.14
N LYS A 469 6.54 3.41 35.64
CA LYS A 469 5.98 3.38 37.01
C LYS A 469 4.92 2.30 37.20
N LYS A 470 4.09 2.00 36.19
CA LYS A 470 3.12 0.89 36.24
C LYS A 470 3.85 -0.46 36.31
N HIS A 471 4.85 -0.69 35.46
CA HIS A 471 5.67 -1.90 35.49
C HIS A 471 6.39 -2.08 36.83
N HIS A 472 6.97 -1.01 37.39
CA HIS A 472 7.64 -1.10 38.68
C HIS A 472 6.67 -1.43 39.84
N LYS A 473 5.42 -0.93 39.78
CA LYS A 473 4.37 -1.31 40.74
C LYS A 473 3.96 -2.78 40.59
N HIS A 474 3.84 -3.29 39.36
CA HIS A 474 3.53 -4.71 39.13
C HIS A 474 4.63 -5.63 39.67
N HIS A 475 5.90 -5.31 39.42
CA HIS A 475 7.03 -6.08 39.95
C HIS A 475 7.07 -6.11 41.48
N LYS A 476 6.77 -4.99 42.15
CA LYS A 476 6.67 -4.96 43.62
C LYS A 476 5.52 -5.80 44.15
N LYS A 477 4.40 -5.88 43.42
CA LYS A 477 3.24 -6.68 43.82
C LYS A 477 3.51 -8.18 43.68
N GLN A 478 4.20 -8.60 42.61
CA GLN A 478 4.66 -10.00 42.44
C GLN A 478 5.64 -10.42 43.54
N HIS A 479 6.64 -9.59 43.86
CA HIS A 479 7.58 -9.91 44.94
C HIS A 479 6.94 -9.98 46.34
N HIS A 480 5.79 -9.35 46.55
CA HIS A 480 5.07 -9.48 47.82
C HIS A 480 4.31 -10.81 47.92
N ASN A 481 3.68 -11.25 46.82
CA ASN A 481 2.97 -12.54 46.77
C ASN A 481 3.92 -13.73 46.94
N ASP A 482 5.11 -13.70 46.34
CA ASP A 482 6.11 -14.79 46.47
C ASP A 482 6.61 -14.99 47.91
N ASN A 483 6.52 -13.95 48.75
CA ASN A 483 6.93 -14.02 50.16
C ASN A 483 5.81 -14.53 51.07
N ASP A 484 4.54 -14.34 50.71
CA ASP A 484 3.40 -14.89 51.45
C ASP A 484 3.21 -16.38 51.14
N GLU A 485 3.46 -16.80 49.90
CA GLU A 485 3.41 -18.22 49.51
C GLU A 485 4.49 -19.05 50.25
N LYS A 486 5.67 -18.47 50.49
CA LYS A 486 6.74 -19.09 51.29
C LYS A 486 6.45 -19.14 52.79
N ARG A 487 5.48 -18.36 53.32
CA ARG A 487 5.07 -18.44 54.74
C ARG A 487 4.05 -19.54 55.00
N HIS A 488 3.26 -19.94 54.01
CA HIS A 488 2.29 -21.02 54.16
C HIS A 488 2.89 -22.43 54.04
N LEU A 489 4.10 -22.57 53.49
CA LEU A 489 4.81 -23.85 53.36
C LEU A 489 5.61 -24.29 54.61
N LYS A 490 5.43 -23.64 55.76
CA LYS A 490 6.19 -23.93 57.00
C LYS A 490 5.38 -24.45 58.19
N VAL A 491 4.09 -24.73 58.00
CA VAL A 491 3.23 -25.30 59.04
C VAL A 491 2.61 -26.56 58.44
N ASP A 492 3.33 -27.68 58.54
CA ASP A 492 2.81 -29.06 58.55
C ASP A 492 4.01 -30.03 58.46
N ILE A 493 4.84 -30.04 59.50
CA ILE A 493 5.72 -31.18 59.83
C ILE A 493 5.74 -31.30 61.35
N VAL A 494 4.81 -32.09 61.91
CA VAL A 494 4.95 -32.83 63.18
C VAL A 494 4.28 -34.17 63.02
#